data_AF-A0AAP0P3S3-F1
#
_entry.id   AF-A0AAP0P3S3-F1
#
_cell.length_a   1.000
_cell.length_b   1.000
_cell.length_c   1.000
_cell.angle_alpha   90.00
_cell.angle_beta   90.00
_cell.angle_gamma   90.00
#
_symmetry.space_group_name_H-M   'P 1'
#
loop_
_entity.id
_entity.type
_entity.pdbx_description
1 polymer ?
#
loop_
_entity_poly.entity_id
_entity_poly.type
_entity_poly.pdbx_seq_one_letter_code
_entity_poly.pdbx_strand_id
1 'polypeptide(L)'
;MPSLATQTSLNPHFLLLQIEHSSSSPSNGWWCHCSLQNKKPISIPITKTTTSPHLQLPWLSLRRSSSPVVVGAVSSLASQLQREVRVVGLVGEGSTSPLKGAPWEEVMLHTAKRLKWIDGAFEMHVFHDGLLRSNDPMWKNLQREMSKADILMIVAVKNPESIKWIQRNSGNVPNVICFDSSPSLKNKLGGSVIGTDSRGSLFSKVTGILQKKNDNAADEVVQTVSEAWDRRNSDDIRFCLLVIINAYIRPVSSLKNLRSKGFKTLNCMATNCSSQILNCLLDPNCRKALQCLNRCSPVDQVCNYRCIASYESPHLEAFSLCVLQKHNCLELDAKIPDKPFVPPLLKFRGNDLNHETAEDLFIGWLGTLDWSWRVVAGQNPAYDQFPCQYQLFYRGKARGSFWYEPVFQVMTLEGELVWRRRRYRVKRGQIPGTFNFSILDNGVVSKEFWTIVDVADDLGWGLFHYSGAAEVAGQSYTGAVLVSPDGEYPNEKEKLRLVSALEKCGIKEWELYTVDNCSCQDPPLGIPEGSSLHSNVEIKELQ
;
A
#
# COMPACT_ATOMS: atom_id res chain seq x y z
N MET A 1 -25.56 -3.88 50.25
CA MET A 1 -25.62 -3.39 48.86
C MET A 1 -24.74 -2.16 48.72
N PRO A 2 -23.57 -2.30 48.09
CA PRO A 2 -22.89 -1.16 47.49
C PRO A 2 -22.42 -1.42 46.04
N SER A 3 -22.03 -0.32 45.41
CA SER A 3 -21.68 -0.01 44.02
C SER A 3 -20.84 -1.02 43.21
N LEU A 4 -21.21 -1.17 41.94
CA LEU A 4 -20.32 -1.64 40.87
C LEU A 4 -19.92 -0.48 39.95
N ALA A 5 -18.62 -0.19 39.93
CA ALA A 5 -17.97 0.67 38.96
C ALA A 5 -17.52 -0.17 37.76
N THR A 6 -18.00 0.14 36.56
CA THR A 6 -17.52 -0.43 35.30
C THR A 6 -16.39 0.43 34.73
N GLN A 7 -15.18 -0.11 34.70
CA GLN A 7 -14.04 0.41 33.95
C GLN A 7 -14.12 -0.09 32.50
N THR A 8 -14.38 0.82 31.55
CA THR A 8 -14.22 0.60 30.11
C THR A 8 -12.91 1.21 29.64
N SER A 9 -12.01 0.39 29.09
CA SER A 9 -10.85 0.86 28.33
C SER A 9 -11.34 1.48 27.02
N LEU A 10 -11.26 2.81 26.91
CA LEU A 10 -11.71 3.60 25.78
C LEU A 10 -10.73 3.49 24.60
N ASN A 11 -11.21 2.95 23.49
CA ASN A 11 -10.59 3.04 22.17
C ASN A 11 -10.79 4.48 21.64
N PRO A 12 -9.74 5.22 21.21
CA PRO A 12 -9.85 6.64 20.84
C PRO A 12 -10.70 6.94 19.59
N HIS A 13 -11.32 5.95 18.95
CA HIS A 13 -12.30 6.12 17.87
C HIS A 13 -13.77 6.23 18.35
N PHE A 14 -14.05 6.21 19.66
CA PHE A 14 -15.41 6.12 20.21
C PHE A 14 -16.19 7.44 20.39
N LEU A 15 -15.71 8.59 19.90
CA LEU A 15 -16.29 9.91 20.24
C LEU A 15 -17.16 10.58 19.16
N LEU A 16 -17.47 9.90 18.05
CA LEU A 16 -18.35 10.45 17.00
C LEU A 16 -19.82 9.96 17.06
N LEU A 17 -20.18 9.15 18.06
CA LEU A 17 -21.53 8.57 18.21
C LEU A 17 -22.22 8.89 19.55
N GLN A 18 -21.79 9.93 20.28
CA GLN A 18 -22.44 10.38 21.52
C GLN A 18 -23.22 11.70 21.40
N ILE A 19 -23.54 12.14 20.18
CA ILE A 19 -24.43 13.29 19.91
C ILE A 19 -25.81 12.78 19.45
N GLU A 20 -26.38 11.82 20.17
CA GLU A 20 -27.81 11.47 20.07
C GLU A 20 -28.31 11.20 21.48
N HIS A 21 -28.62 12.26 22.23
CA HIS A 21 -29.68 12.33 23.24
C HIS A 21 -29.61 13.66 24.01
N SER A 22 -30.26 14.70 23.47
CA SER A 22 -30.94 15.72 24.28
C SER A 22 -31.88 16.53 23.39
N SER A 23 -33.07 15.96 23.19
CA SER A 23 -34.23 16.70 22.69
C SER A 23 -34.76 17.64 23.78
N SER A 24 -34.68 18.94 23.55
CA SER A 24 -35.63 19.92 24.10
C SER A 24 -35.60 21.22 23.29
N SER A 25 -36.62 21.43 22.45
CA SER A 25 -37.05 22.76 22.00
C SER A 25 -37.81 23.48 23.14
N PRO A 26 -38.36 24.71 22.99
CA PRO A 26 -38.24 25.70 21.90
C PRO A 26 -37.99 27.14 22.41
N SER A 27 -37.61 28.08 21.52
CA SER A 27 -38.27 29.41 21.42
C SER A 27 -37.57 30.35 20.42
N ASN A 28 -38.40 30.99 19.57
CA ASN A 28 -38.28 32.33 18.98
C ASN A 28 -37.01 32.62 18.16
N GLY A 29 -37.06 32.69 16.83
CA GLY A 29 -37.87 33.63 16.06
C GLY A 29 -36.95 34.74 15.56
N TRP A 30 -36.86 34.93 14.24
CA TRP A 30 -36.90 36.21 13.52
C TRP A 30 -36.48 35.99 12.07
N TRP A 31 -37.34 36.48 11.18
CA TRP A 31 -37.12 36.59 9.75
C TRP A 31 -36.18 37.76 9.46
N CYS A 32 -35.33 37.65 8.44
CA CYS A 32 -35.08 38.78 7.55
C CYS A 32 -34.57 38.33 6.18
N HIS A 33 -35.24 38.89 5.18
CA HIS A 33 -35.06 38.75 3.75
C HIS A 33 -33.87 39.57 3.22
N CYS A 34 -33.58 39.33 1.93
CA CYS A 34 -32.78 40.11 0.96
C CYS A 34 -31.32 39.68 0.85
N SER A 35 -30.68 39.63 -0.32
CA SER A 35 -31.04 39.72 -1.74
C SER A 35 -29.68 39.78 -2.44
N LEU A 36 -29.56 39.05 -3.54
CA LEU A 36 -28.54 39.16 -4.58
C LEU A 36 -28.03 40.60 -4.82
N GLN A 37 -26.72 40.73 -5.07
CA GLN A 37 -26.21 41.51 -6.20
C GLN A 37 -24.77 41.16 -6.59
N ASN A 38 -24.61 40.95 -7.90
CA ASN A 38 -23.38 40.79 -8.68
C ASN A 38 -22.38 41.94 -8.48
N LYS A 39 -21.07 41.64 -8.56
CA LYS A 39 -20.07 42.52 -9.22
C LYS A 39 -18.83 41.73 -9.69
N LYS A 40 -18.41 42.09 -10.90
CA LYS A 40 -17.38 41.53 -11.79
C LYS A 40 -15.94 41.98 -11.42
N PRO A 41 -14.89 41.45 -12.10
CA PRO A 41 -13.54 41.30 -11.55
C PRO A 41 -12.60 42.49 -11.83
N ILE A 42 -11.51 42.56 -11.06
CA ILE A 42 -10.41 43.51 -11.25
C ILE A 42 -9.14 42.72 -11.64
N SER A 43 -8.66 43.00 -12.85
CA SER A 43 -7.33 42.70 -13.41
C SER A 43 -6.35 43.84 -13.13
N ILE A 44 -5.02 43.60 -13.25
CA ILE A 44 -3.88 44.53 -13.58
C ILE A 44 -2.56 43.98 -12.93
N PRO A 45 -1.33 44.11 -13.52
CA PRO A 45 -0.81 43.50 -14.75
C PRO A 45 0.57 42.78 -14.52
N ILE A 46 1.21 42.35 -15.61
CA ILE A 46 2.58 41.81 -15.66
C ILE A 46 3.52 42.89 -16.21
N THR A 47 4.70 43.07 -15.61
CA THR A 47 5.87 43.69 -16.26
C THR A 47 7.18 42.98 -15.88
N LYS A 48 8.08 42.85 -16.86
CA LYS A 48 9.36 42.12 -16.88
C LYS A 48 10.57 43.05 -16.65
N THR A 49 11.67 42.44 -16.14
CA THR A 49 13.12 42.73 -16.37
C THR A 49 13.66 44.09 -15.86
N THR A 50 14.85 44.28 -15.27
CA THR A 50 16.16 43.58 -15.31
C THR A 50 17.09 44.13 -14.18
N THR A 51 18.24 43.46 -13.98
CA THR A 51 19.54 43.92 -13.42
C THR A 51 19.81 43.99 -11.91
N SER A 52 20.89 43.29 -11.53
CA SER A 52 21.60 43.23 -10.24
C SER A 52 22.40 44.53 -9.96
N PRO A 53 22.77 44.83 -8.69
CA PRO A 53 24.17 44.59 -8.33
C PRO A 53 24.43 44.07 -6.90
N HIS A 54 25.63 43.50 -6.77
CA HIS A 54 26.35 43.11 -5.55
C HIS A 54 26.32 44.15 -4.42
N LEU A 55 26.21 43.66 -3.17
CA LEU A 55 26.78 44.30 -1.97
C LEU A 55 27.10 43.24 -0.91
N GLN A 56 28.40 43.11 -0.62
CA GLN A 56 28.98 42.45 0.55
C GLN A 56 28.71 43.30 1.81
N LEU A 57 28.63 42.66 2.99
CA LEU A 57 29.05 43.17 4.33
C LEU A 57 28.75 42.12 5.44
N PRO A 58 29.29 42.23 6.67
CA PRO A 58 30.39 41.37 7.13
C PRO A 58 30.10 40.50 8.37
N TRP A 59 31.12 39.73 8.72
CA TRP A 59 31.25 38.82 9.85
C TRP A 59 31.05 39.49 11.22
N LEU A 60 30.21 38.88 12.07
CA LEU A 60 30.20 39.10 13.51
C LEU A 60 30.29 37.76 14.23
N SER A 61 31.40 37.58 14.95
CA SER A 61 31.65 36.47 15.84
C SER A 61 30.77 36.60 17.10
N LEU A 62 29.97 35.57 17.41
CA LEU A 62 29.44 35.38 18.76
C LEU A 62 29.95 34.07 19.37
N ARG A 63 30.53 34.24 20.57
CA ARG A 63 31.13 33.23 21.43
C ARG A 63 30.14 32.13 21.78
N ARG A 64 30.54 30.87 21.59
CA ARG A 64 29.88 29.68 22.13
C ARG A 64 30.14 29.59 23.64
N SER A 65 29.06 29.69 24.42
CA SER A 65 28.98 29.15 25.77
C SER A 65 28.35 27.76 25.65
N SER A 66 29.12 26.72 25.96
CA SER A 66 28.73 25.31 25.92
C SER A 66 28.12 24.87 27.25
N SER A 67 26.84 24.52 27.25
CA SER A 67 26.22 23.71 28.31
C SER A 67 25.96 22.29 27.78
N PRO A 68 26.48 21.23 28.40
CA PRO A 68 26.40 19.87 27.88
C PRO A 68 25.22 19.12 28.49
N VAL A 69 24.01 19.27 27.93
CA VAL A 69 22.85 18.44 28.36
C VAL A 69 22.05 17.84 27.20
N VAL A 70 22.27 18.26 25.94
CA VAL A 70 21.42 17.84 24.80
C VAL A 70 22.05 16.76 23.90
N VAL A 71 23.32 16.41 24.09
CA VAL A 71 24.05 15.50 23.18
C VAL A 71 23.71 14.01 23.41
N GLY A 72 23.28 13.63 24.62
CA GLY A 72 23.00 12.22 24.97
C GLY A 72 21.75 11.63 24.31
N ALA A 73 20.66 12.39 24.20
CA ALA A 73 19.39 11.89 23.67
C ALA A 73 19.43 11.70 22.14
N VAL A 74 20.08 12.62 21.41
CA VAL A 74 20.20 12.58 19.94
C VAL A 74 21.13 11.43 19.49
N SER A 75 22.17 11.12 20.27
CA SER A 75 23.09 10.01 20.01
C SER A 75 22.40 8.64 20.15
N SER A 76 21.53 8.47 21.14
CA SER A 76 20.80 7.20 21.36
C SER A 76 19.74 6.89 20.30
N LEU A 77 19.12 7.91 19.71
CA LEU A 77 18.11 7.74 18.66
C LEU A 77 18.78 7.43 17.30
N ALA A 78 19.92 8.06 17.03
CA ALA A 78 20.73 7.81 15.83
C ALA A 78 21.34 6.41 15.83
N SER A 79 21.76 5.89 16.99
CA SER A 79 22.28 4.52 17.11
C SER A 79 21.19 3.44 16.99
N GLN A 80 19.96 3.71 17.44
CA GLN A 80 18.81 2.80 17.23
C GLN A 80 18.39 2.69 15.76
N LEU A 81 18.52 3.76 14.98
CA LEU A 81 18.27 3.77 13.53
C LEU A 81 19.34 3.06 12.71
N GLN A 82 20.51 2.75 13.30
CA GLN A 82 21.62 2.06 12.63
C GLN A 82 21.73 0.56 12.95
N ARG A 83 20.97 0.05 13.92
CA ARG A 83 20.98 -1.38 14.22
C ARG A 83 20.40 -2.17 13.04
N GLU A 84 21.23 -3.02 12.47
CA GLU A 84 20.85 -4.04 11.50
C GLU A 84 19.84 -5.01 12.15
N VAL A 85 18.78 -5.33 11.42
CA VAL A 85 17.77 -6.30 11.85
C VAL A 85 18.03 -7.60 11.12
N ARG A 86 18.22 -8.68 11.87
CA ARG A 86 18.53 -10.01 11.33
C ARG A 86 17.35 -10.95 11.48
N VAL A 87 16.82 -11.39 10.35
CA VAL A 87 15.74 -12.38 10.25
C VAL A 87 16.32 -13.69 9.75
N VAL A 88 16.00 -14.80 10.42
CA VAL A 88 16.25 -16.15 9.91
C VAL A 88 14.90 -16.75 9.52
N GLY A 89 14.73 -17.05 8.23
CA GLY A 89 13.61 -17.82 7.71
C GLY A 89 13.98 -19.29 7.65
N LEU A 90 13.21 -20.16 8.31
CA LEU A 90 13.38 -21.61 8.25
C LEU A 90 12.12 -22.23 7.63
N VAL A 91 12.25 -22.85 6.46
CA VAL A 91 11.13 -23.44 5.72
C VAL A 91 11.17 -24.96 5.76
N GLY A 92 10.02 -25.61 5.66
CA GLY A 92 9.96 -27.05 5.44
C GLY A 92 10.56 -27.44 4.09
N GLU A 93 11.48 -28.40 4.06
CA GLU A 93 12.08 -28.93 2.83
C GLU A 93 11.00 -29.46 1.88
N GLY A 94 11.06 -29.03 0.62
CA GLY A 94 10.09 -29.41 -0.42
C GLY A 94 8.66 -28.90 -0.18
N SER A 95 8.43 -28.03 0.81
CA SER A 95 7.10 -27.54 1.11
C SER A 95 6.61 -26.49 0.10
N THR A 96 5.33 -26.57 -0.24
CA THR A 96 4.66 -25.68 -1.20
C THR A 96 3.81 -24.64 -0.48
N SER A 97 3.83 -23.41 -1.00
CA SER A 97 3.01 -22.30 -0.50
C SER A 97 1.63 -22.28 -1.18
N PRO A 98 0.64 -21.60 -0.57
CA PRO A 98 -0.65 -21.33 -1.21
C PRO A 98 -0.57 -20.30 -2.34
N LEU A 99 0.61 -19.70 -2.60
CA LEU A 99 0.84 -18.73 -3.67
C LEU A 99 1.02 -19.46 -5.00
N LYS A 100 -0.09 -19.96 -5.55
CA LYS A 100 -0.15 -20.79 -6.78
C LYS A 100 0.81 -21.98 -6.77
N GLY A 101 1.06 -22.57 -5.59
CA GLY A 101 1.93 -23.74 -5.42
C GLY A 101 3.43 -23.45 -5.42
N ALA A 102 3.86 -22.18 -5.43
CA ALA A 102 5.28 -21.83 -5.40
C ALA A 102 5.98 -22.42 -4.16
N PRO A 103 7.22 -22.93 -4.27
CA PRO A 103 7.97 -23.45 -3.12
C PRO A 103 8.15 -22.38 -2.04
N TRP A 104 7.99 -22.74 -0.76
CA TRP A 104 8.15 -21.79 0.35
C TRP A 104 9.55 -21.18 0.40
N GLU A 105 10.58 -21.95 0.01
CA GLU A 105 11.95 -21.44 -0.10
C GLU A 105 12.05 -20.27 -1.08
N GLU A 106 11.47 -20.39 -2.28
CA GLU A 106 11.45 -19.31 -3.27
C GLU A 106 10.68 -18.09 -2.75
N VAL A 107 9.51 -18.31 -2.14
CA VAL A 107 8.69 -17.23 -1.57
C VAL A 107 9.45 -16.46 -0.48
N MET A 108 10.18 -17.16 0.39
CA MET A 108 10.92 -16.55 1.48
C MET A 108 12.19 -15.86 0.99
N LEU A 109 12.89 -16.41 -0.01
CA LEU A 109 14.03 -15.74 -0.66
C LEU A 109 13.59 -14.47 -1.39
N HIS A 110 12.44 -14.52 -2.05
CA HIS A 110 11.82 -13.38 -2.68
C HIS A 110 11.42 -12.31 -1.63
N THR A 111 10.80 -12.72 -0.53
CA THR A 111 10.48 -11.85 0.62
C THR A 111 11.73 -11.17 1.18
N ALA A 112 12.84 -11.92 1.33
CA ALA A 112 14.12 -11.38 1.79
C ALA A 112 14.63 -10.26 0.87
N LYS A 113 14.55 -10.43 -0.46
CA LYS A 113 14.90 -9.38 -1.43
C LYS A 113 14.01 -8.14 -1.25
N ARG A 114 12.70 -8.33 -1.07
CA ARG A 114 11.71 -7.24 -0.95
C ARG A 114 11.80 -6.49 0.38
N LEU A 115 12.29 -7.11 1.45
CA LEU A 115 12.54 -6.43 2.73
C LEU A 115 13.66 -5.39 2.61
N LYS A 116 14.73 -5.69 1.86
CA LYS A 116 15.85 -4.75 1.61
C LYS A 116 15.43 -3.50 0.85
N TRP A 117 14.32 -3.56 0.11
CA TRP A 117 13.77 -2.39 -0.57
C TRP A 117 13.11 -1.41 0.39
N ILE A 118 12.57 -1.92 1.51
CA ILE A 118 11.98 -1.08 2.56
C ILE A 118 13.09 -0.41 3.38
N ASP A 119 14.07 -1.18 3.82
CA ASP A 119 15.22 -0.68 4.56
C ASP A 119 16.45 -1.57 4.29
N GLY A 120 17.56 -0.95 3.88
CA GLY A 120 18.80 -1.66 3.56
C GLY A 120 19.47 -2.33 4.76
N ALA A 121 19.07 -1.98 5.99
CA ALA A 121 19.53 -2.62 7.21
C ALA A 121 18.68 -3.84 7.64
N PHE A 122 17.67 -4.22 6.85
CA PHE A 122 16.92 -5.47 7.06
C PHE A 122 17.58 -6.60 6.29
N GLU A 123 18.17 -7.55 7.01
CA GLU A 123 18.80 -8.73 6.45
C GLU A 123 17.98 -9.97 6.80
N MET A 124 17.68 -10.78 5.78
CA MET A 124 16.95 -12.03 5.95
C MET A 124 17.72 -13.18 5.28
N HIS A 125 18.03 -14.21 6.05
CA HIS A 125 18.66 -15.44 5.59
C HIS A 125 17.66 -16.58 5.61
N VAL A 126 17.53 -17.29 4.49
CA VAL A 126 16.56 -18.38 4.31
C VAL A 126 17.27 -19.72 4.29
N PHE A 127 16.73 -20.67 5.03
CA PHE A 127 17.22 -22.05 5.14
C PHE A 127 16.03 -23.00 5.06
N HIS A 128 16.27 -24.24 4.64
CA HIS A 128 15.29 -25.33 4.75
C HIS A 128 15.67 -26.29 5.88
N ASP A 129 14.68 -26.95 6.47
CA ASP A 129 14.88 -27.83 7.63
C ASP A 129 15.57 -29.17 7.29
N GLY A 130 15.68 -29.52 6.01
CA GLY A 130 16.50 -30.64 5.52
C GLY A 130 17.99 -30.52 5.88
N LEU A 131 18.52 -29.28 6.00
CA LEU A 131 19.90 -29.01 6.42
C LEU A 131 20.22 -29.48 7.84
N LEU A 132 19.18 -29.74 8.65
CA LEU A 132 19.35 -30.21 10.04
C LEU A 132 19.70 -31.71 10.10
N ARG A 133 19.61 -32.42 8.97
CA ARG A 133 19.83 -33.87 8.89
C ARG A 133 21.21 -34.23 8.35
N SER A 134 21.90 -33.29 7.71
CA SER A 134 23.21 -33.47 7.08
C SER A 134 24.31 -32.74 7.87
N ASN A 135 25.52 -33.31 7.92
CA ASN A 135 26.74 -32.61 8.37
C ASN A 135 27.20 -31.56 7.32
N ASP A 136 26.24 -30.88 6.70
CA ASP A 136 26.45 -29.93 5.61
C ASP A 136 27.21 -28.70 6.11
N PRO A 137 28.21 -28.15 5.40
CA PRO A 137 28.80 -26.86 5.76
C PRO A 137 27.78 -25.74 6.03
N MET A 138 26.61 -25.75 5.38
CA MET A 138 25.50 -24.82 5.62
C MET A 138 24.92 -24.91 7.03
N TRP A 139 25.03 -26.06 7.71
CA TRP A 139 24.60 -26.23 9.09
C TRP A 139 25.33 -25.24 10.03
N LYS A 140 26.66 -25.09 9.86
CA LYS A 140 27.46 -24.13 10.65
C LYS A 140 27.03 -22.69 10.38
N ASN A 141 26.60 -22.40 9.14
CA ASN A 141 26.07 -21.10 8.78
C ASN A 141 24.74 -20.82 9.49
N LEU A 142 23.79 -21.76 9.46
CA LEU A 142 22.51 -21.64 10.16
C LEU A 142 22.70 -21.38 11.65
N GLN A 143 23.56 -22.16 12.33
CA GLN A 143 23.83 -21.97 13.76
C GLN A 143 24.42 -20.58 14.05
N ARG A 144 25.32 -20.10 13.19
CA ARG A 144 25.89 -18.75 13.30
C ARG A 144 24.84 -17.66 13.14
N GLU A 145 24.00 -17.74 12.11
CA GLU A 145 22.97 -16.72 11.86
C GLU A 145 21.88 -16.74 12.93
N MET A 146 21.47 -17.92 13.39
CA MET A 146 20.55 -18.09 14.52
C MET A 146 21.06 -17.43 15.80
N SER A 147 22.36 -17.47 16.08
CA SER A 147 22.94 -16.86 17.29
C SER A 147 22.85 -15.31 17.30
N LYS A 148 22.63 -14.70 16.14
CA LYS A 148 22.54 -13.24 15.94
C LYS A 148 21.14 -12.80 15.52
N ALA A 149 20.19 -13.73 15.38
CA ALA A 149 18.87 -13.45 14.85
C ALA A 149 18.04 -12.63 15.85
N ASP A 150 17.41 -11.57 15.37
CA ASP A 150 16.39 -10.85 16.11
C ASP A 150 15.01 -11.51 15.93
N ILE A 151 14.78 -12.13 14.77
CA ILE A 151 13.54 -12.83 14.41
C ILE A 151 13.88 -14.19 13.80
N LEU A 152 13.19 -15.23 14.27
CA LEU A 152 13.12 -16.54 13.63
C LEU A 152 11.70 -16.75 13.11
N MET A 153 11.55 -16.84 11.79
CA MET A 153 10.29 -17.13 11.13
C MET A 153 10.32 -18.57 10.61
N ILE A 154 9.44 -19.41 11.12
CA ILE A 154 9.36 -20.83 10.79
C ILE A 154 8.11 -21.08 9.97
N VAL A 155 8.25 -21.66 8.78
CA VAL A 155 7.16 -21.85 7.84
C VAL A 155 7.10 -23.31 7.37
N ALA A 156 5.93 -23.93 7.47
CA ALA A 156 5.68 -25.29 6.98
C ALA A 156 6.62 -26.40 7.53
N VAL A 157 7.24 -26.21 8.69
CA VAL A 157 8.11 -27.23 9.30
C VAL A 157 7.28 -28.25 10.08
N LYS A 158 7.32 -29.50 9.62
CA LYS A 158 6.54 -30.62 10.19
C LYS A 158 7.39 -31.82 10.60
N ASN A 159 8.68 -31.84 10.22
CA ASN A 159 9.57 -32.95 10.54
C ASN A 159 9.87 -33.02 12.07
N PRO A 160 9.65 -34.15 12.75
CA PRO A 160 9.87 -34.28 14.19
C PRO A 160 11.31 -34.03 14.67
N GLU A 161 12.32 -34.39 13.88
CA GLU A 161 13.74 -34.17 14.19
C GLU A 161 14.05 -32.67 14.13
N SER A 162 13.62 -32.01 13.05
CA SER A 162 13.72 -30.56 12.87
C SER A 162 13.02 -29.80 14.01
N ILE A 163 11.82 -30.21 14.40
CA ILE A 163 11.07 -29.58 15.50
C ILE A 163 11.84 -29.65 16.82
N LYS A 164 12.33 -30.84 17.20
CA LYS A 164 13.13 -31.02 18.42
C LYS A 164 14.39 -30.17 18.39
N TRP A 165 15.01 -30.08 17.21
CA TRP A 165 16.19 -29.26 17.02
C TRP A 165 15.88 -27.77 17.22
N ILE A 166 14.84 -27.25 16.58
CA ILE A 166 14.42 -25.84 16.68
C ILE A 166 14.13 -25.49 18.14
N GLN A 167 13.40 -26.34 18.87
CA GLN A 167 13.08 -26.11 20.28
C GLN A 167 14.33 -26.00 21.15
N ARG A 168 15.39 -26.76 20.85
CA ARG A 168 16.66 -26.71 21.59
C ARG A 168 17.52 -25.49 21.25
N ASN A 169 17.43 -24.98 20.02
CA ASN A 169 18.36 -23.98 19.48
C ASN A 169 17.76 -22.58 19.30
N SER A 170 16.44 -22.41 19.41
CA SER A 170 15.77 -21.10 19.28
C SER A 170 15.64 -20.32 20.59
N GLY A 171 16.18 -20.84 21.71
CA GLY A 171 16.04 -20.25 23.04
C GLY A 171 16.49 -18.78 23.11
N ASN A 172 17.60 -18.45 22.44
CA ASN A 172 18.21 -17.11 22.48
C ASN A 172 17.59 -16.11 21.50
N VAL A 173 16.78 -16.55 20.53
CA VAL A 173 16.15 -15.65 19.56
C VAL A 173 14.94 -14.98 20.21
N PRO A 174 14.87 -13.65 20.39
CA PRO A 174 13.81 -13.02 21.18
C PRO A 174 12.42 -13.12 20.54
N ASN A 175 12.35 -13.11 19.21
CA ASN A 175 11.09 -13.19 18.47
C ASN A 175 11.08 -14.45 17.59
N VAL A 176 10.17 -15.38 17.87
CA VAL A 176 9.96 -16.61 17.12
C VAL A 176 8.51 -16.66 16.68
N ILE A 177 8.27 -16.80 15.39
CA ILE A 177 6.91 -16.93 14.85
C ILE A 177 6.81 -18.13 13.91
N CYS A 178 5.75 -18.91 14.08
CA CYS A 178 5.53 -20.15 13.37
C CYS A 178 4.25 -20.08 12.55
N PHE A 179 4.35 -20.43 11.27
CA PHE A 179 3.23 -20.46 10.34
C PHE A 179 3.15 -21.80 9.63
N ASP A 180 1.93 -22.33 9.49
CA ASP A 180 1.63 -23.61 8.83
C ASP A 180 2.53 -24.80 9.28
N SER A 181 3.11 -24.68 10.47
CA SER A 181 4.11 -25.58 11.05
C SER A 181 3.49 -26.42 12.18
N SER A 182 4.26 -27.35 12.76
CA SER A 182 3.77 -28.18 13.86
C SER A 182 3.27 -27.34 15.05
N PRO A 183 2.10 -27.66 15.64
CA PRO A 183 1.57 -27.00 16.84
C PRO A 183 2.48 -27.09 18.07
N SER A 184 3.46 -28.00 18.07
CA SER A 184 4.46 -28.12 19.13
C SER A 184 5.48 -26.98 19.15
N LEU A 185 5.60 -26.23 18.04
CA LEU A 185 6.42 -25.03 17.96
C LEU A 185 5.59 -23.85 18.48
N LYS A 186 6.14 -23.11 19.44
CA LYS A 186 5.44 -22.01 20.11
C LYS A 186 5.94 -20.67 19.61
N ASN A 187 5.01 -19.73 19.45
CA ASN A 187 5.35 -18.33 19.19
C ASN A 187 5.96 -17.70 20.44
N LYS A 188 6.94 -16.83 20.24
CA LYS A 188 7.63 -16.06 21.26
C LYS A 188 7.80 -14.64 20.76
N LEU A 189 7.41 -13.63 21.52
CA LEU A 189 7.64 -12.23 21.16
C LEU A 189 8.24 -11.48 22.35
N GLY A 190 9.25 -10.65 22.11
CA GLY A 190 9.97 -9.95 23.18
C GLY A 190 10.59 -10.88 24.23
N GLY A 191 10.93 -12.11 23.84
CA GLY A 191 11.47 -13.14 24.74
C GLY A 191 10.44 -13.93 25.54
N SER A 192 9.14 -13.58 25.47
CA SER A 192 8.06 -14.26 26.20
C SER A 192 7.28 -15.19 25.29
N VAL A 193 7.04 -16.42 25.74
CA VAL A 193 6.23 -17.40 25.01
C VAL A 193 4.77 -16.96 25.06
N ILE A 194 4.13 -16.89 23.90
CA ILE A 194 2.71 -16.53 23.80
C ILE A 194 1.87 -17.77 24.03
N GLY A 195 0.86 -17.65 24.88
CA GLY A 195 -0.13 -18.71 25.12
C GLY A 195 -0.88 -19.00 23.82
N THR A 196 -0.79 -20.22 23.33
CA THR A 196 -1.67 -20.72 22.27
C THR A 196 -3.01 -21.05 22.91
N ASP A 197 -3.85 -20.05 23.18
CA ASP A 197 -5.27 -20.34 23.34
C ASP A 197 -5.79 -20.72 21.96
N SER A 198 -6.11 -22.01 21.84
CA SER A 198 -6.68 -22.64 20.67
C SER A 198 -7.78 -21.79 20.05
N ARG A 199 -7.71 -21.52 18.74
CA ARG A 199 -8.92 -21.29 17.94
C ARG A 199 -9.76 -22.57 18.04
N GLY A 200 -10.69 -22.58 19.00
CA GLY A 200 -11.64 -23.66 19.26
C GLY A 200 -12.39 -23.48 20.58
N SER A 201 -13.60 -22.94 20.50
CA SER A 201 -14.67 -22.92 21.53
C SER A 201 -14.74 -21.73 22.51
N LEU A 202 -15.94 -21.17 22.58
CA LEU A 202 -16.43 -20.00 23.31
C LEU A 202 -16.41 -20.08 24.86
N PHE A 203 -15.58 -20.92 25.51
CA PHE A 203 -15.81 -21.30 26.93
C PHE A 203 -14.61 -21.34 27.90
N SER A 204 -13.67 -20.39 27.85
CA SER A 204 -12.61 -20.28 28.89
C SER A 204 -12.58 -18.96 29.68
N LYS A 205 -13.68 -18.19 29.68
CA LYS A 205 -13.85 -17.11 30.66
C LYS A 205 -14.14 -17.71 32.03
N VAL A 206 -13.09 -17.90 32.85
CA VAL A 206 -13.02 -17.76 34.32
C VAL A 206 -11.80 -18.56 34.79
N THR A 207 -10.61 -17.96 34.72
CA THR A 207 -9.48 -18.15 35.67
C THR A 207 -8.27 -17.38 35.16
N GLY A 208 -7.86 -16.30 35.84
CA GLY A 208 -6.62 -15.59 35.52
C GLY A 208 -6.64 -14.08 35.74
N ILE A 209 -7.23 -13.60 36.84
CA ILE A 209 -7.10 -12.20 37.25
C ILE A 209 -5.81 -12.11 38.09
N LEU A 210 -4.64 -11.92 37.45
CA LEU A 210 -3.40 -11.36 38.06
C LEU A 210 -2.18 -11.40 37.10
N GLN A 211 -2.33 -10.96 35.85
CA GLN A 211 -1.23 -10.58 34.92
C GLN A 211 -1.93 -9.91 33.73
N LYS A 212 -1.98 -8.56 33.65
CA LYS A 212 -2.91 -7.91 32.70
C LYS A 212 -2.48 -6.50 32.25
N LYS A 213 -1.22 -6.34 31.85
CA LYS A 213 -0.81 -5.10 31.17
C LYS A 213 0.15 -5.30 29.99
N ASN A 214 0.98 -6.34 29.98
CA ASN A 214 1.86 -6.66 28.84
C ASN A 214 1.27 -7.69 27.86
N ASP A 215 0.35 -8.55 28.30
CA ASP A 215 -0.19 -9.62 27.47
C ASP A 215 -1.05 -9.08 26.31
N ASN A 216 -1.88 -8.06 26.58
CA ASN A 216 -2.76 -7.46 25.57
C ASN A 216 -2.03 -6.91 24.33
N ALA A 217 -0.81 -6.37 24.48
CA ALA A 217 -0.07 -5.77 23.36
C ALA A 217 0.61 -6.83 22.49
N ALA A 218 1.12 -7.91 23.10
CA ALA A 218 1.66 -9.04 22.36
C ALA A 218 0.55 -9.78 21.61
N ASP A 219 -0.61 -9.95 22.25
CA ASP A 219 -1.78 -10.57 21.64
C ASP A 219 -2.29 -9.78 20.43
N GLU A 220 -2.31 -8.43 20.51
CA GLU A 220 -2.69 -7.56 19.40
C GLU A 220 -1.72 -7.70 18.20
N VAL A 221 -0.41 -7.79 18.47
CA VAL A 221 0.59 -8.01 17.42
C VAL A 221 0.39 -9.38 16.77
N VAL A 222 0.21 -10.44 17.57
CA VAL A 222 -0.01 -11.80 17.07
C VAL A 222 -1.30 -11.89 16.25
N GLN A 223 -2.36 -11.24 16.71
CA GLN A 223 -3.62 -11.18 15.98
C GLN A 223 -3.43 -10.49 14.62
N THR A 224 -2.82 -9.30 14.61
CA THR A 224 -2.53 -8.53 13.38
C THR A 224 -1.71 -9.35 12.39
N VAL A 225 -0.66 -10.02 12.88
CA VAL A 225 0.22 -10.85 12.06
C VAL A 225 -0.51 -12.11 11.56
N SER A 226 -1.37 -12.71 12.37
CA SER A 226 -2.14 -13.89 11.97
C SER A 226 -3.19 -13.54 10.91
N GLU A 227 -3.90 -12.43 11.07
CA GLU A 227 -4.87 -11.94 10.09
C GLU A 227 -4.21 -11.63 8.75
N ALA A 228 -3.02 -10.99 8.78
CA ALA A 228 -2.25 -10.75 7.57
C ALA A 228 -1.79 -12.06 6.91
N TRP A 229 -1.25 -13.00 7.68
CA TRP A 229 -0.85 -14.31 7.16
C TRP A 229 -2.02 -15.06 6.52
N ASP A 230 -3.21 -14.99 7.13
CA ASP A 230 -4.42 -15.66 6.66
C ASP A 230 -4.93 -15.10 5.31
N ARG A 231 -4.50 -13.90 4.87
CA ARG A 231 -4.81 -13.34 3.54
C ARG A 231 -3.99 -13.95 2.39
N ARG A 232 -2.99 -14.80 2.69
CA ARG A 232 -2.27 -15.65 1.71
C ARG A 232 -1.70 -14.88 0.50
N ASN A 233 -0.98 -13.78 0.73
CA ASN A 233 -0.26 -13.04 -0.31
C ASN A 233 1.16 -12.61 0.13
N SER A 234 2.04 -12.33 -0.82
CA SER A 234 3.45 -11.97 -0.53
C SER A 234 3.62 -10.65 0.20
N ASP A 235 2.77 -9.66 -0.08
CA ASP A 235 2.84 -8.38 0.60
C ASP A 235 2.54 -8.50 2.09
N ASP A 236 1.58 -9.35 2.45
CA ASP A 236 1.25 -9.65 3.83
C ASP A 236 2.31 -10.48 4.55
N ILE A 237 2.98 -11.42 3.86
CA ILE A 237 4.14 -12.14 4.42
C ILE A 237 5.22 -11.13 4.85
N ARG A 238 5.53 -10.17 3.97
CA ARG A 238 6.47 -9.09 4.28
C ARG A 238 5.94 -8.21 5.41
N PHE A 239 4.66 -7.86 5.38
CA PHE A 239 4.03 -7.04 6.42
C PHE A 239 4.10 -7.70 7.81
N CYS A 240 3.90 -9.01 7.91
CA CYS A 240 4.06 -9.76 9.17
C CYS A 240 5.41 -9.47 9.83
N LEU A 241 6.49 -9.50 9.05
CA LEU A 241 7.84 -9.20 9.54
C LEU A 241 7.97 -7.72 9.94
N LEU A 242 7.47 -6.79 9.12
CA LEU A 242 7.54 -5.35 9.43
C LEU A 242 6.81 -5.00 10.74
N VAL A 243 5.66 -5.64 11.02
CA VAL A 243 4.93 -5.44 12.28
C VAL A 243 5.77 -5.88 13.48
N ILE A 244 6.39 -7.06 13.42
CA ILE A 244 7.23 -7.58 14.51
C ILE A 244 8.45 -6.67 14.71
N ILE A 245 9.10 -6.25 13.63
CA ILE A 245 10.24 -5.32 13.68
C ILE A 245 9.82 -4.02 14.36
N ASN A 246 8.71 -3.43 13.93
CA ASN A 246 8.19 -2.18 14.48
C ASN A 246 7.81 -2.28 15.96
N ALA A 247 7.24 -3.41 16.38
CA ALA A 247 6.79 -3.63 17.74
C ALA A 247 7.93 -3.93 18.72
N TYR A 248 8.95 -4.69 18.31
CA TYR A 248 9.93 -5.28 19.25
C TYR A 248 11.39 -4.88 19.00
N ILE A 249 11.73 -4.31 17.85
CA ILE A 249 13.13 -4.09 17.46
C ILE A 249 13.40 -2.60 17.26
N ARG A 250 12.75 -1.98 16.28
CA ARG A 250 12.88 -0.55 15.98
C ARG A 250 11.71 -0.04 15.12
N PRO A 251 11.34 1.24 15.23
CA PRO A 251 10.27 1.81 14.40
C PRO A 251 10.51 1.61 12.90
N VAL A 252 9.45 1.25 12.17
CA VAL A 252 9.47 1.11 10.70
C VAL A 252 8.76 2.31 10.09
N SER A 253 9.45 3.06 9.23
CA SER A 253 8.95 4.31 8.64
C SER A 253 7.64 4.12 7.86
N SER A 254 7.52 3.05 7.08
CA SER A 254 6.31 2.71 6.32
C SER A 254 5.11 2.33 7.20
N LEU A 255 5.34 2.00 8.48
CA LEU A 255 4.28 1.67 9.44
C LEU A 255 3.93 2.82 10.39
N LYS A 256 4.60 3.97 10.27
CA LYS A 256 4.38 5.16 11.10
C LYS A 256 2.92 5.67 11.07
N ASN A 257 2.23 5.39 9.97
CA ASN A 257 0.89 5.87 9.66
C ASN A 257 -0.24 4.97 10.20
N LEU A 258 0.08 3.85 10.86
CA LEU A 258 -0.89 2.90 11.44
C LEU A 258 -1.60 3.39 12.72
N ARG A 259 -1.32 4.60 13.22
CA ARG A 259 -1.84 5.09 14.49
C ARG A 259 -2.35 6.52 14.36
N SER A 260 -3.67 6.70 14.46
CA SER A 260 -4.27 8.03 14.61
C SER A 260 -3.82 8.67 15.94
N LYS A 261 -3.44 9.95 15.89
CA LYS A 261 -2.81 10.67 17.01
C LYS A 261 -3.84 11.43 17.85
N GLY A 262 -4.55 10.71 18.72
CA GLY A 262 -5.19 11.25 19.94
C GLY A 262 -5.96 12.57 19.82
N PHE A 263 -6.04 13.33 20.91
CA PHE A 263 -6.82 14.58 21.02
C PHE A 263 -6.41 15.68 20.02
N LYS A 264 -5.16 15.68 19.53
CA LYS A 264 -4.68 16.69 18.57
C LYS A 264 -5.34 16.55 17.20
N THR A 265 -5.46 15.33 16.70
CA THR A 265 -6.17 15.04 15.45
C THR A 265 -7.63 15.49 15.53
N LEU A 266 -8.32 15.15 16.62
CA LEU A 266 -9.73 15.54 16.81
C LEU A 266 -9.90 17.05 16.86
N ASN A 267 -9.00 17.76 17.56
CA ASN A 267 -9.05 19.22 17.63
C ASN A 267 -8.83 19.87 16.24
N CYS A 268 -7.89 19.35 15.44
CA CYS A 268 -7.68 19.81 14.07
C CYS A 268 -8.92 19.62 13.20
N MET A 269 -9.51 18.42 13.22
CA MET A 269 -10.72 18.08 12.47
C MET A 269 -11.89 18.97 12.86
N ALA A 270 -12.15 19.12 14.17
CA ALA A 270 -13.26 19.94 14.68
C ALA A 270 -13.08 21.43 14.36
N THR A 271 -11.85 21.95 14.38
CA THR A 271 -11.58 23.37 14.11
C THR A 271 -11.67 23.71 12.63
N ASN A 272 -11.13 22.85 11.76
CA ASN A 272 -10.93 23.18 10.34
C ASN A 272 -11.97 22.54 9.40
N CYS A 273 -12.57 21.41 9.80
CA CYS A 273 -13.38 20.57 8.93
C CYS A 273 -14.78 20.26 9.47
N SER A 274 -15.26 21.02 10.47
CA SER A 274 -16.55 20.78 11.14
C SER A 274 -17.72 20.64 10.18
N SER A 275 -17.82 21.51 9.18
CA SER A 275 -18.91 21.47 8.19
C SER A 275 -18.87 20.19 7.33
N GLN A 276 -17.69 19.78 6.88
CA GLN A 276 -17.50 18.57 6.08
C GLN A 276 -17.76 17.32 6.91
N ILE A 277 -17.35 17.32 8.17
CA ILE A 277 -17.65 16.25 9.14
C ILE A 277 -19.17 16.12 9.31
N LEU A 278 -19.86 17.22 9.63
CA LEU A 278 -21.30 17.20 9.84
C LEU A 278 -22.04 16.70 8.58
N ASN A 279 -21.68 17.21 7.41
CA ASN A 279 -22.29 16.79 6.14
C ASN A 279 -22.05 15.30 5.86
N CYS A 280 -20.84 14.80 6.13
CA CYS A 280 -20.55 13.37 6.02
C CYS A 280 -21.36 12.52 7.01
N LEU A 281 -21.54 12.97 8.25
CA LEU A 281 -22.34 12.24 9.24
C LEU A 281 -23.84 12.25 8.90
N LEU A 282 -24.32 13.26 8.18
CA LEU A 282 -25.70 13.31 7.70
C LEU A 282 -25.91 12.48 6.42
N ASP A 283 -24.86 12.25 5.64
CA ASP A 283 -24.87 11.39 4.44
C ASP A 283 -24.80 9.89 4.82
N PRO A 284 -25.81 9.07 4.47
CA PRO A 284 -25.80 7.65 4.78
C PRO A 284 -24.59 6.89 4.21
N ASN A 285 -24.18 7.21 2.97
CA ASN A 285 -23.06 6.55 2.31
C ASN A 285 -21.74 6.91 3.00
N CYS A 286 -21.50 8.19 3.28
CA CYS A 286 -20.29 8.61 3.99
C CYS A 286 -20.19 7.99 5.39
N ARG A 287 -21.30 7.88 6.14
CA ARG A 287 -21.32 7.14 7.41
C ARG A 287 -20.95 5.67 7.24
N LYS A 288 -21.55 4.98 6.27
CA LYS A 288 -21.21 3.58 5.96
C LYS A 288 -19.74 3.42 5.59
N ALA A 289 -19.20 4.34 4.78
CA ALA A 289 -17.78 4.38 4.41
C ALA A 289 -16.88 4.49 5.65
N LEU A 290 -17.13 5.47 6.52
CA LEU A 290 -16.35 5.65 7.76
C LEU A 290 -16.45 4.44 8.70
N GLN A 291 -17.64 3.87 8.86
CA GLN A 291 -17.83 2.66 9.68
C GLN A 291 -17.09 1.45 9.10
N CYS A 292 -17.09 1.30 7.78
CA CYS A 292 -16.38 0.25 7.08
C CYS A 292 -14.87 0.40 7.23
N LEU A 293 -14.33 1.59 6.95
CA LEU A 293 -12.90 1.91 7.07
C LEU A 293 -12.37 1.67 8.49
N ASN A 294 -13.15 2.00 9.53
CA ASN A 294 -12.78 1.75 10.92
C ASN A 294 -12.67 0.26 11.28
N ARG A 295 -13.20 -0.65 10.45
CA ARG A 295 -13.08 -2.10 10.63
C ARG A 295 -11.93 -2.70 9.81
N CYS A 296 -11.40 -1.97 8.84
CA CYS A 296 -10.24 -2.42 8.08
C CYS A 296 -8.99 -2.32 8.94
N SER A 297 -8.08 -3.29 8.78
CA SER A 297 -6.71 -3.08 9.25
C SER A 297 -6.11 -1.89 8.49
N PRO A 298 -5.36 -0.98 9.14
CA PRO A 298 -4.96 0.25 8.45
C PRO A 298 -3.91 0.05 7.35
N VAL A 299 -3.36 -1.17 7.18
CA VAL A 299 -2.55 -1.56 6.01
C VAL A 299 -3.31 -2.39 4.97
N ASP A 300 -4.55 -2.78 5.25
CA ASP A 300 -5.36 -3.60 4.33
C ASP A 300 -5.91 -2.69 3.22
N GLN A 301 -5.10 -2.46 2.20
CA GLN A 301 -5.45 -1.56 1.09
C GLN A 301 -6.67 -2.06 0.32
N VAL A 302 -6.85 -3.38 0.20
CA VAL A 302 -8.01 -3.99 -0.47
C VAL A 302 -9.29 -3.65 0.29
N CYS A 303 -9.30 -3.86 1.62
CA CYS A 303 -10.44 -3.51 2.47
C CYS A 303 -10.75 -2.01 2.38
N ASN A 304 -9.73 -1.15 2.54
CA ASN A 304 -9.90 0.30 2.52
C ASN A 304 -10.47 0.78 1.19
N TYR A 305 -9.88 0.35 0.08
CA TYR A 305 -10.33 0.73 -1.25
C TYR A 305 -11.75 0.23 -1.52
N ARG A 306 -12.06 -1.02 -1.16
CA ARG A 306 -13.41 -1.57 -1.33
C ARG A 306 -14.46 -0.82 -0.52
N CYS A 307 -14.16 -0.41 0.71
CA CYS A 307 -15.05 0.44 1.50
C CYS A 307 -15.34 1.77 0.79
N ILE A 308 -14.30 2.46 0.31
CA ILE A 308 -14.44 3.75 -0.39
C ILE A 308 -15.26 3.55 -1.66
N ALA A 309 -14.86 2.61 -2.52
CA ALA A 309 -15.49 2.35 -3.81
C ALA A 309 -16.94 1.83 -3.69
N SER A 310 -17.33 1.23 -2.57
CA SER A 310 -18.73 0.81 -2.32
C SER A 310 -19.63 1.99 -1.94
N TYR A 311 -19.08 3.03 -1.30
CA TYR A 311 -19.84 4.09 -0.65
C TYR A 311 -19.43 5.50 -1.10
N GLU A 312 -18.84 5.63 -2.30
CA GLU A 312 -18.41 6.92 -2.84
C GLU A 312 -19.56 7.93 -2.82
N SER A 313 -19.30 9.11 -2.25
CA SER A 313 -20.22 10.23 -2.26
C SER A 313 -19.46 11.56 -2.29
N PRO A 314 -20.06 12.64 -2.80
CA PRO A 314 -19.45 13.97 -2.76
C PRO A 314 -19.11 14.44 -1.33
N HIS A 315 -19.87 13.97 -0.33
CA HIS A 315 -19.62 14.30 1.08
C HIS A 315 -18.42 13.55 1.64
N LEU A 316 -18.20 12.29 1.25
CA LEU A 316 -16.99 11.54 1.57
C LEU A 316 -15.76 12.19 0.94
N GLU A 317 -15.84 12.56 -0.33
CA GLU A 317 -14.76 13.26 -1.03
C GLU A 317 -14.41 14.59 -0.33
N ALA A 318 -15.42 15.42 -0.02
CA ALA A 318 -15.20 16.70 0.64
C ALA A 318 -14.61 16.54 2.07
N PHE A 319 -15.06 15.52 2.80
CA PHE A 319 -14.52 15.16 4.11
C PHE A 319 -13.04 14.78 4.01
N SER A 320 -12.71 13.81 3.15
CA SER A 320 -11.33 13.33 2.94
C SER A 320 -10.42 14.46 2.46
N LEU A 321 -10.88 15.29 1.53
CA LEU A 321 -10.15 16.46 1.04
C LEU A 321 -9.82 17.45 2.16
N CYS A 322 -10.77 17.72 3.06
CA CYS A 322 -10.52 18.64 4.17
C CYS A 322 -9.50 18.05 5.16
N VAL A 323 -9.80 16.85 5.65
CA VAL A 323 -9.08 16.20 6.75
C VAL A 323 -7.67 15.79 6.35
N LEU A 324 -7.51 15.16 5.19
CA LEU A 324 -6.23 14.60 4.73
C LEU A 324 -5.46 15.63 3.91
N GLN A 325 -6.09 16.20 2.88
CA GLN A 325 -5.35 16.95 1.86
C GLN A 325 -5.12 18.42 2.22
N LYS A 326 -6.13 19.13 2.74
CA LYS A 326 -6.03 20.57 3.02
C LYS A 326 -5.37 20.86 4.35
N HIS A 327 -5.71 20.11 5.39
CA HIS A 327 -5.24 20.35 6.75
C HIS A 327 -4.31 19.27 7.30
N ASN A 328 -4.22 18.10 6.64
CA ASN A 328 -3.44 16.94 7.08
C ASN A 328 -3.55 16.71 8.60
N CYS A 329 -4.78 16.65 9.12
CA CYS A 329 -5.05 16.53 10.56
C CYS A 329 -4.53 15.22 11.18
N LEU A 330 -4.16 14.25 10.34
CA LEU A 330 -3.53 12.99 10.75
C LEU A 330 -1.99 13.06 10.74
N GLU A 331 -1.40 14.15 10.24
CA GLU A 331 0.05 14.34 10.08
C GLU A 331 0.70 13.17 9.34
N LEU A 332 0.02 12.66 8.31
CA LEU A 332 0.50 11.55 7.51
C LEU A 332 1.42 12.05 6.40
N ASP A 333 2.41 11.24 6.09
CA ASP A 333 3.33 11.47 5.01
C ASP A 333 3.80 10.12 4.47
N ALA A 334 3.82 9.98 3.15
CA ALA A 334 4.33 8.80 2.47
C ALA A 334 4.96 9.21 1.15
N LYS A 335 6.13 8.63 0.87
CA LYS A 335 6.88 8.90 -0.35
C LYS A 335 6.63 7.82 -1.37
N ILE A 336 6.67 8.20 -2.65
CA ILE A 336 6.73 7.24 -3.75
C ILE A 336 7.98 6.37 -3.54
N PRO A 337 7.84 5.04 -3.50
CA PRO A 337 8.98 4.14 -3.35
C PRO A 337 9.94 4.28 -4.55
N ASP A 338 11.23 4.37 -4.25
CA ASP A 338 12.32 4.40 -5.25
C ASP A 338 12.80 2.99 -5.62
N LYS A 339 12.38 1.97 -4.87
CA LYS A 339 12.75 0.57 -5.06
C LYS A 339 11.51 -0.33 -5.27
N PRO A 340 11.63 -1.38 -6.11
CA PRO A 340 12.80 -1.67 -6.95
C PRO A 340 12.94 -0.64 -8.08
N PHE A 341 14.18 -0.40 -8.52
CA PHE A 341 14.39 0.35 -9.75
C PHE A 341 14.04 -0.54 -10.94
N VAL A 342 13.09 -0.11 -11.75
CA VAL A 342 12.62 -0.84 -12.94
C VAL A 342 13.08 -0.10 -14.19
N PRO A 343 13.93 -0.71 -15.03
CA PRO A 343 14.40 -0.08 -16.25
C PRO A 343 13.27 0.03 -17.30
N PRO A 344 13.14 1.16 -18.01
CA PRO A 344 12.18 1.28 -19.10
C PRO A 344 12.60 0.46 -20.32
N LEU A 345 11.63 0.12 -21.16
CA LEU A 345 11.83 -0.41 -22.50
C LEU A 345 12.68 0.57 -23.31
N LEU A 346 13.78 0.07 -23.91
CA LEU A 346 14.71 0.91 -24.65
C LEU A 346 14.49 0.89 -26.16
N LYS A 347 13.94 -0.20 -26.69
CA LYS A 347 13.68 -0.39 -28.12
C LYS A 347 12.32 -1.02 -28.35
N PHE A 348 11.68 -0.65 -29.45
CA PHE A 348 10.44 -1.27 -29.91
C PHE A 348 10.54 -1.52 -31.42
N ARG A 349 10.25 -2.75 -31.88
CA ARG A 349 10.40 -3.15 -33.29
C ARG A 349 11.77 -2.77 -33.89
N GLY A 350 12.83 -2.94 -33.11
CA GLY A 350 14.23 -2.67 -33.50
C GLY A 350 14.69 -1.21 -33.41
N ASN A 351 13.79 -0.24 -33.22
CA ASN A 351 14.12 1.18 -33.15
C ASN A 351 14.25 1.67 -31.71
N ASP A 352 15.09 2.68 -31.47
CA ASP A 352 15.20 3.32 -30.16
C ASP A 352 13.88 3.98 -29.75
N LEU A 353 13.48 3.78 -28.49
CA LEU A 353 12.22 4.31 -27.97
C LEU A 353 12.33 5.83 -27.78
N ASN A 354 11.42 6.57 -28.41
CA ASN A 354 11.21 8.00 -28.18
C ASN A 354 9.88 8.23 -27.44
N HIS A 355 9.61 9.48 -27.03
CA HIS A 355 8.42 9.78 -26.23
C HIS A 355 7.11 9.58 -26.98
N GLU A 356 7.08 9.89 -28.27
CA GLU A 356 5.91 9.74 -29.14
C GLU A 356 5.55 8.25 -29.29
N THR A 357 6.54 7.40 -29.57
CA THR A 357 6.36 5.95 -29.63
C THR A 357 5.96 5.39 -28.26
N ALA A 358 6.57 5.84 -27.16
CA ALA A 358 6.20 5.39 -25.82
C ALA A 358 4.73 5.72 -25.46
N GLU A 359 4.25 6.91 -25.84
CA GLU A 359 2.82 7.25 -25.69
C GLU A 359 1.94 6.38 -26.59
N ASP A 360 2.35 6.10 -27.82
CA ASP A 360 1.61 5.22 -28.72
C ASP A 360 1.50 3.78 -28.19
N LEU A 361 2.54 3.27 -27.51
CA LEU A 361 2.49 1.97 -26.83
C LEU A 361 1.44 1.95 -25.71
N PHE A 362 1.27 3.06 -24.98
CA PHE A 362 0.17 3.19 -24.02
C PHE A 362 -1.18 3.31 -24.70
N ILE A 363 -1.31 4.09 -25.79
CA ILE A 363 -2.55 4.18 -26.57
C ILE A 363 -2.97 2.80 -27.09
N GLY A 364 -2.01 1.94 -27.42
CA GLY A 364 -2.25 0.52 -27.70
C GLY A 364 -3.23 0.35 -28.85
N TRP A 365 -4.36 -0.28 -28.58
CA TRP A 365 -5.39 -0.61 -29.57
C TRP A 365 -6.49 0.43 -29.76
N LEU A 366 -6.48 1.52 -28.98
CA LEU A 366 -7.54 2.52 -29.02
C LEU A 366 -7.62 3.17 -30.41
N GLY A 367 -8.80 3.17 -31.01
CA GLY A 367 -9.05 3.65 -32.38
C GLY A 367 -9.35 2.52 -33.35
N THR A 368 -8.76 1.34 -33.15
CA THR A 368 -9.20 0.08 -33.77
C THR A 368 -10.20 -0.64 -32.85
N LEU A 369 -9.92 -0.61 -31.55
CA LEU A 369 -10.85 -1.00 -30.47
C LEU A 369 -11.33 0.25 -29.73
N ASP A 370 -12.36 0.08 -28.91
CA ASP A 370 -12.88 1.15 -28.03
C ASP A 370 -12.00 1.40 -26.79
N TRP A 371 -10.90 0.67 -26.63
CA TRP A 371 -9.98 0.77 -25.50
C TRP A 371 -8.53 0.60 -25.93
N SER A 372 -7.60 1.09 -25.08
CA SER A 372 -6.17 0.89 -25.32
C SER A 372 -5.74 -0.52 -25.00
N TRP A 373 -6.15 -0.99 -23.82
CA TRP A 373 -5.71 -2.24 -23.23
C TRP A 373 -6.77 -2.78 -22.26
N ARG A 374 -6.89 -4.10 -22.16
CA ARG A 374 -7.59 -4.78 -21.05
C ARG A 374 -6.56 -5.32 -20.08
N VAL A 375 -6.83 -5.19 -18.78
CA VAL A 375 -5.96 -5.78 -17.75
C VAL A 375 -6.23 -7.27 -17.69
N VAL A 376 -5.17 -8.05 -17.83
CA VAL A 376 -5.14 -9.51 -17.72
C VAL A 376 -4.95 -9.89 -16.26
N ALA A 377 -3.95 -9.28 -15.63
CA ALA A 377 -3.58 -9.51 -14.25
C ALA A 377 -2.76 -8.33 -13.72
N GLY A 378 -2.71 -8.15 -12.40
CA GLY A 378 -1.74 -7.24 -11.80
C GLY A 378 -1.29 -7.66 -10.41
N GLN A 379 -0.24 -7.01 -9.92
CA GLN A 379 0.45 -7.43 -8.69
C GLN A 379 -0.24 -6.93 -7.43
N ASN A 380 -0.86 -5.75 -7.48
CA ASN A 380 -1.49 -5.16 -6.30
C ASN A 380 -3.01 -5.37 -6.36
N PRO A 381 -3.58 -6.29 -5.57
CA PRO A 381 -5.00 -6.61 -5.66
C PRO A 381 -5.92 -5.43 -5.27
N ALA A 382 -5.41 -4.42 -4.56
CA ALA A 382 -6.19 -3.24 -4.20
C ALA A 382 -6.45 -2.30 -5.39
N TYR A 383 -5.62 -2.37 -6.44
CA TYR A 383 -5.70 -1.46 -7.59
C TYR A 383 -5.82 -2.19 -8.94
N ASP A 384 -5.42 -3.46 -8.99
CA ASP A 384 -5.23 -4.21 -10.23
C ASP A 384 -6.15 -5.46 -10.36
N GLN A 385 -6.95 -5.77 -9.34
CA GLN A 385 -7.84 -6.95 -9.35
C GLN A 385 -9.31 -6.53 -9.32
N PHE A 386 -9.75 -5.85 -10.37
CA PHE A 386 -11.14 -5.48 -10.56
C PHE A 386 -11.72 -6.22 -11.76
N PRO A 387 -12.95 -6.78 -11.67
CA PRO A 387 -13.62 -7.33 -12.83
C PRO A 387 -13.71 -6.29 -13.96
N CYS A 388 -13.57 -6.75 -15.19
CA CYS A 388 -13.78 -5.95 -16.39
C CYS A 388 -12.99 -4.63 -16.39
N GLN A 389 -11.66 -4.74 -16.32
CA GLN A 389 -10.78 -3.59 -16.21
C GLN A 389 -10.18 -3.20 -17.57
N TYR A 390 -10.57 -2.02 -18.05
CA TYR A 390 -10.10 -1.38 -19.27
C TYR A 390 -9.20 -0.21 -18.94
N GLN A 391 -8.23 0.04 -19.82
CA GLN A 391 -7.37 1.21 -19.78
C GLN A 391 -7.58 2.03 -21.04
N LEU A 392 -7.77 3.33 -20.86
CA LEU A 392 -7.85 4.31 -21.95
C LEU A 392 -6.67 5.27 -21.83
N PHE A 393 -5.84 5.31 -22.86
CA PHE A 393 -4.77 6.29 -23.00
C PHE A 393 -5.01 7.09 -24.27
N TYR A 394 -4.97 8.41 -24.17
CA TYR A 394 -5.24 9.27 -25.32
C TYR A 394 -4.61 10.66 -25.15
N ARG A 395 -4.33 11.32 -26.29
CA ARG A 395 -3.86 12.71 -26.31
C ARG A 395 -5.07 13.65 -26.30
N GLY A 396 -5.07 14.60 -25.37
CA GLY A 396 -6.15 15.57 -25.28
C GLY A 396 -5.98 16.73 -26.28
N LYS A 397 -7.00 17.59 -26.36
CA LYS A 397 -7.03 18.75 -27.29
C LYS A 397 -5.85 19.72 -27.12
N ALA A 398 -5.36 19.88 -25.89
CA ALA A 398 -4.26 20.80 -25.63
C ALA A 398 -2.93 20.18 -26.03
N ARG A 399 -2.04 20.97 -26.66
CA ARG A 399 -0.71 20.50 -27.06
C ARG A 399 0.05 19.94 -25.86
N GLY A 400 0.54 18.71 -26.00
CA GLY A 400 1.27 17.99 -24.95
C GLY A 400 0.39 17.50 -23.80
N SER A 401 -0.93 17.48 -23.95
CA SER A 401 -1.83 16.84 -22.98
C SER A 401 -1.98 15.35 -23.29
N PHE A 402 -1.73 14.52 -22.28
CA PHE A 402 -1.90 13.08 -22.35
C PHE A 402 -2.67 12.63 -21.10
N TRP A 403 -3.63 11.74 -21.30
CA TRP A 403 -4.59 11.32 -20.28
C TRP A 403 -4.61 9.80 -20.18
N TYR A 404 -4.80 9.34 -18.94
CA TYR A 404 -5.04 7.94 -18.63
C TYR A 404 -6.37 7.84 -17.87
N GLU A 405 -7.25 6.96 -18.31
CA GLU A 405 -8.52 6.68 -17.65
C GLU A 405 -8.73 5.18 -17.49
N PRO A 406 -8.49 4.61 -16.30
CA PRO A 406 -8.94 3.26 -16.01
C PRO A 406 -10.46 3.25 -15.83
N VAL A 407 -11.09 2.25 -16.43
CA VAL A 407 -12.53 1.96 -16.34
C VAL A 407 -12.68 0.53 -15.86
N PHE A 408 -13.32 0.31 -14.72
CA PHE A 408 -13.35 -1.00 -14.08
C PHE A 408 -14.64 -1.20 -13.28
N GLN A 409 -15.03 -2.45 -13.06
CA GLN A 409 -16.14 -2.76 -12.18
C GLN A 409 -15.66 -3.00 -10.75
N VAL A 410 -16.46 -2.57 -9.79
CA VAL A 410 -16.25 -2.88 -8.38
C VAL A 410 -17.45 -3.67 -7.88
N MET A 411 -17.18 -4.80 -7.23
CA MET A 411 -18.18 -5.51 -6.43
C MET A 411 -18.33 -4.82 -5.08
N THR A 412 -19.44 -4.12 -4.90
CA THR A 412 -19.74 -3.41 -3.65
C THR A 412 -19.86 -4.40 -2.48
N LEU A 413 -19.87 -3.87 -1.26
CA LEU A 413 -20.09 -4.68 -0.06
C LEU A 413 -21.53 -5.21 0.01
N GLU A 414 -22.47 -4.56 -0.67
CA GLU A 414 -23.84 -5.01 -0.89
C GLU A 414 -23.97 -6.05 -2.02
N GLY A 415 -22.90 -6.37 -2.74
CA GLY A 415 -22.89 -7.40 -3.80
C GLY A 415 -23.32 -6.90 -5.18
N GLU A 416 -23.42 -5.58 -5.37
CA GLU A 416 -23.72 -4.98 -6.67
C GLU A 416 -22.45 -4.73 -7.48
N LEU A 417 -22.51 -4.87 -8.80
CA LEU A 417 -21.43 -4.49 -9.71
C LEU A 417 -21.65 -3.06 -10.19
N VAL A 418 -20.71 -2.17 -9.92
CA VAL A 418 -20.77 -0.76 -10.33
C VAL A 418 -19.54 -0.38 -11.16
N TRP A 419 -19.76 0.35 -12.24
CA TRP A 419 -18.67 0.92 -13.04
C TRP A 419 -18.03 2.10 -12.34
N ARG A 420 -16.70 2.08 -12.27
CA ARG A 420 -15.86 3.18 -11.80
C ARG A 420 -14.94 3.61 -12.92
N ARG A 421 -14.71 4.93 -12.96
CA ARG A 421 -13.83 5.56 -13.93
C ARG A 421 -13.03 6.64 -13.23
N ARG A 422 -11.73 6.67 -13.48
CA ARG A 422 -10.81 7.67 -12.93
C ARG A 422 -10.12 8.40 -14.04
N ARG A 423 -9.72 9.65 -13.79
CA ARG A 423 -9.07 10.47 -14.82
C ARG A 423 -7.75 11.05 -14.33
N TYR A 424 -6.67 10.47 -14.84
CA TYR A 424 -5.31 10.83 -14.51
C TYR A 424 -4.74 11.76 -15.57
N ARG A 425 -4.06 12.81 -15.10
CA ARG A 425 -3.17 13.58 -15.95
C ARG A 425 -1.84 12.85 -16.06
N VAL A 426 -1.36 12.66 -17.29
CA VAL A 426 -0.08 12.03 -17.56
C VAL A 426 0.93 13.06 -18.06
N LYS A 427 2.16 12.98 -17.56
CA LYS A 427 3.31 13.75 -18.04
C LYS A 427 4.45 12.82 -18.37
N ARG A 428 5.15 13.08 -19.48
CA ARG A 428 6.40 12.39 -19.84
C ARG A 428 7.42 12.52 -18.69
N GLY A 429 8.10 11.43 -18.39
CA GLY A 429 9.33 11.44 -17.60
C GLY A 429 10.51 11.95 -18.45
N GLN A 430 11.70 11.98 -17.86
CA GLN A 430 12.90 12.41 -18.59
C GLN A 430 13.38 11.38 -19.61
N ILE A 431 13.15 10.10 -19.33
CA ILE A 431 13.57 8.99 -20.17
C ILE A 431 12.33 8.47 -20.93
N PRO A 432 12.39 8.27 -22.26
CA PRO A 432 11.33 7.58 -22.99
C PRO A 432 10.91 6.27 -22.32
N GLY A 433 9.61 5.99 -22.29
CA GLY A 433 9.05 4.84 -21.57
C GLY A 433 8.79 5.09 -20.07
N THR A 434 9.10 6.27 -19.54
CA THR A 434 8.79 6.66 -18.15
C THR A 434 7.81 7.84 -18.09
N PHE A 435 6.95 7.86 -17.07
CA PHE A 435 5.85 8.82 -16.97
C PHE A 435 5.48 9.15 -15.51
N ASN A 436 4.95 10.35 -15.28
CA ASN A 436 4.40 10.80 -14.00
C ASN A 436 2.89 10.99 -14.13
N PHE A 437 2.13 10.28 -13.32
CA PHE A 437 0.68 10.30 -13.29
C PHE A 437 0.23 11.06 -12.04
N SER A 438 -0.85 11.82 -12.16
CA SER A 438 -1.45 12.53 -11.02
C SER A 438 -2.96 12.55 -11.12
N ILE A 439 -3.63 12.29 -10.00
CA ILE A 439 -5.08 12.35 -9.85
C ILE A 439 -5.45 12.95 -8.49
N LEU A 440 -6.60 13.61 -8.41
CA LEU A 440 -7.33 13.83 -7.17
C LEU A 440 -8.50 12.84 -7.19
N ASP A 441 -8.44 11.81 -6.37
CA ASP A 441 -9.48 10.77 -6.29
C ASP A 441 -10.02 10.68 -4.87
N ASN A 442 -11.34 10.69 -4.71
CA ASN A 442 -12.02 10.63 -3.41
C ASN A 442 -11.44 11.61 -2.36
N GLY A 443 -10.98 12.78 -2.81
CA GLY A 443 -10.45 13.85 -1.97
C GLY A 443 -8.96 13.73 -1.63
N VAL A 444 -8.26 12.73 -2.17
CA VAL A 444 -6.84 12.48 -1.93
C VAL A 444 -6.05 12.59 -3.23
N VAL A 445 -4.96 13.36 -3.20
CA VAL A 445 -4.05 13.42 -4.34
C VAL A 445 -3.14 12.21 -4.33
N SER A 446 -3.17 11.45 -5.41
CA SER A 446 -2.23 10.37 -5.68
C SER A 446 -1.27 10.80 -6.78
N LYS A 447 0.01 10.50 -6.57
CA LYS A 447 1.08 10.68 -7.56
C LYS A 447 1.74 9.34 -7.80
N GLU A 448 1.95 9.01 -9.07
CA GLU A 448 2.51 7.73 -9.47
C GLU A 448 3.59 7.94 -10.53
N PHE A 449 4.59 7.06 -10.52
CA PHE A 449 5.63 6.97 -11.52
C PHE A 449 5.48 5.64 -12.26
N TRP A 450 5.23 5.72 -13.56
CA TRP A 450 4.96 4.58 -14.43
C TRP A 450 6.11 4.33 -15.38
N THR A 451 6.39 3.07 -15.64
CA THR A 451 7.44 2.59 -16.53
C THR A 451 6.87 1.53 -17.46
N ILE A 452 7.05 1.71 -18.77
CA ILE A 452 6.81 0.67 -19.77
C ILE A 452 7.95 -0.32 -19.66
N VAL A 453 7.67 -1.54 -19.20
CA VAL A 453 8.70 -2.55 -18.93
C VAL A 453 9.00 -3.34 -20.18
N ASP A 454 7.95 -3.81 -20.84
CA ASP A 454 8.01 -4.52 -22.11
C ASP A 454 6.64 -4.46 -22.81
N VAL A 455 6.64 -4.53 -24.14
CA VAL A 455 5.45 -4.61 -24.98
C VAL A 455 5.77 -5.50 -26.17
N ALA A 456 4.90 -6.48 -26.45
CA ALA A 456 5.04 -7.36 -27.61
C ALA A 456 5.09 -6.55 -28.91
N ASP A 457 5.91 -6.98 -29.88
CA ASP A 457 6.09 -6.21 -31.13
C ASP A 457 4.76 -6.11 -31.92
N ASP A 458 3.88 -7.09 -31.79
CA ASP A 458 2.54 -7.12 -32.38
C ASP A 458 1.47 -6.46 -31.49
N LEU A 459 1.85 -5.91 -30.33
CA LEU A 459 0.94 -5.39 -29.31
C LEU A 459 -0.02 -6.46 -28.73
N GLY A 460 0.33 -7.75 -28.83
CA GLY A 460 -0.44 -8.83 -28.22
C GLY A 460 -0.46 -8.78 -26.69
N TRP A 461 0.54 -8.15 -26.07
CA TRP A 461 0.55 -7.85 -24.64
C TRP A 461 1.49 -6.69 -24.28
N GLY A 462 1.28 -6.11 -23.10
CA GLY A 462 2.16 -5.12 -22.49
C GLY A 462 2.31 -5.33 -20.98
N LEU A 463 3.45 -4.97 -20.42
CA LEU A 463 3.68 -4.97 -18.97
C LEU A 463 4.11 -3.56 -18.53
N PHE A 464 3.33 -2.97 -17.64
CA PHE A 464 3.57 -1.64 -17.11
C PHE A 464 3.77 -1.70 -15.60
N HIS A 465 4.90 -1.19 -15.11
CA HIS A 465 5.20 -1.10 -13.68
C HIS A 465 4.88 0.30 -13.17
N TYR A 466 4.38 0.38 -11.94
CA TYR A 466 4.12 1.64 -11.27
C TYR A 466 4.60 1.63 -9.82
N SER A 467 5.06 2.80 -9.37
CA SER A 467 5.26 3.11 -7.96
C SER A 467 4.52 4.39 -7.62
N GLY A 468 3.76 4.40 -6.53
CA GLY A 468 2.86 5.49 -6.21
C GLY A 468 2.75 5.79 -4.73
N ALA A 469 2.21 6.96 -4.44
CA ALA A 469 1.87 7.36 -3.08
C ALA A 469 0.65 8.28 -3.06
N ALA A 470 -0.25 7.97 -2.13
CA ALA A 470 -1.21 8.91 -1.58
C ALA A 470 -0.57 9.54 -0.33
N GLU A 471 0.31 10.51 -0.58
CA GLU A 471 1.26 11.08 0.39
C GLU A 471 0.58 11.49 1.71
N VAL A 472 -0.50 12.27 1.62
CA VAL A 472 -1.27 12.77 2.78
C VAL A 472 -2.25 11.75 3.39
N ALA A 473 -2.44 10.60 2.72
CA ALA A 473 -3.11 9.44 3.30
C ALA A 473 -2.11 8.47 3.93
N GLY A 474 -0.81 8.78 3.86
CA GLY A 474 0.23 7.97 4.46
C GLY A 474 0.43 6.61 3.79
N GLN A 475 0.00 6.47 2.53
CA GLN A 475 0.06 5.21 1.79
C GLN A 475 1.05 5.33 0.63
N SER A 476 1.92 4.33 0.53
CA SER A 476 2.76 4.09 -0.64
C SER A 476 2.52 2.67 -1.15
N TYR A 477 2.68 2.50 -2.45
CA TYR A 477 2.41 1.25 -3.12
C TYR A 477 3.27 1.11 -4.36
N THR A 478 3.43 -0.13 -4.78
CA THR A 478 4.07 -0.52 -6.04
C THR A 478 3.20 -1.59 -6.67
N GLY A 479 3.32 -1.77 -7.98
CA GLY A 479 2.68 -2.87 -8.67
C GLY A 479 3.11 -2.93 -10.13
N ALA A 480 2.55 -3.90 -10.83
CA ALA A 480 2.63 -3.96 -12.27
C ALA A 480 1.33 -4.53 -12.82
N VAL A 481 0.92 -4.04 -13.98
CA VAL A 481 -0.26 -4.49 -14.71
C VAL A 481 0.19 -5.14 -16.02
N LEU A 482 -0.22 -6.39 -16.19
CA LEU A 482 -0.14 -7.13 -17.44
C LEU A 482 -1.42 -6.86 -18.23
N VAL A 483 -1.26 -6.47 -19.48
CA VAL A 483 -2.36 -6.11 -20.35
C VAL A 483 -2.30 -6.83 -21.69
N SER A 484 -3.46 -6.98 -22.34
CA SER A 484 -3.64 -7.51 -23.69
C SER A 484 -4.85 -6.83 -24.34
N PRO A 485 -5.02 -6.90 -25.68
CA PRO A 485 -6.20 -6.33 -26.34
C PRO A 485 -7.51 -6.97 -25.86
N ASP A 486 -7.51 -8.29 -25.67
CA ASP A 486 -8.69 -9.09 -25.37
C ASP A 486 -8.85 -9.43 -23.88
N GLY A 487 -7.85 -9.13 -23.05
CA GLY A 487 -7.85 -9.46 -21.63
C GLY A 487 -7.47 -10.91 -21.36
N GLU A 488 -7.00 -11.65 -22.37
CA GLU A 488 -6.46 -13.00 -22.23
C GLU A 488 -4.98 -13.00 -21.87
N TYR A 489 -4.54 -14.07 -21.20
CA TYR A 489 -3.14 -14.24 -20.82
C TYR A 489 -2.27 -14.50 -22.05
N PRO A 490 -1.04 -13.93 -22.13
CA PRO A 490 -0.14 -14.18 -23.25
C PRO A 490 0.09 -15.67 -23.50
N ASN A 491 0.17 -16.06 -24.77
CA ASN A 491 0.38 -17.45 -25.16
C ASN A 491 1.74 -18.00 -24.68
N GLU A 492 1.88 -19.34 -24.68
CA GLU A 492 3.09 -20.01 -24.17
C GLU A 492 4.39 -19.62 -24.90
N LYS A 493 4.34 -19.09 -26.14
CA LYS A 493 5.54 -18.62 -26.84
C LYS A 493 6.10 -17.34 -26.21
N GLU A 494 5.25 -16.51 -25.64
CA GLU A 494 5.62 -15.24 -24.98
C GLU A 494 6.03 -15.42 -23.51
N LYS A 495 5.82 -16.61 -22.94
CA LYS A 495 6.02 -16.89 -21.50
C LYS A 495 7.41 -16.52 -20.99
N LEU A 496 8.46 -16.92 -21.70
CA LEU A 496 9.84 -16.61 -21.28
C LEU A 496 10.13 -15.10 -21.29
N ARG A 497 9.57 -14.38 -22.27
CA ARG A 497 9.70 -12.93 -22.36
C ARG A 497 8.94 -12.24 -21.23
N LEU A 498 7.72 -12.69 -20.94
CA LEU A 498 6.92 -12.19 -19.83
C LEU A 498 7.62 -12.42 -18.48
N VAL A 499 8.14 -13.62 -18.21
CA VAL A 499 8.89 -13.92 -16.99
C VAL A 499 10.11 -13.00 -16.86
N SER A 500 10.87 -12.79 -17.93
CA SER A 500 11.99 -11.85 -17.93
C SER A 500 11.56 -10.41 -17.64
N ALA A 501 10.41 -9.97 -18.17
CA ALA A 501 9.86 -8.65 -17.90
C ALA A 501 9.41 -8.50 -16.43
N LEU A 502 8.77 -9.52 -15.86
CA LEU A 502 8.39 -9.55 -14.43
C LEU A 502 9.62 -9.53 -13.51
N GLU A 503 10.69 -10.24 -13.88
CA GLU A 503 11.94 -10.23 -13.12
C GLU A 503 12.59 -8.84 -13.04
N LYS A 504 12.51 -8.03 -14.12
CA LYS A 504 12.93 -6.62 -14.11
C LYS A 504 12.13 -5.78 -13.12
N CYS A 505 10.86 -6.10 -12.92
CA CYS A 505 10.00 -5.48 -11.91
C CYS A 505 10.30 -5.99 -10.49
N GLY A 506 11.06 -7.07 -10.37
CA GLY A 506 11.21 -7.80 -9.12
C GLY A 506 9.90 -8.44 -8.65
N ILE A 507 9.04 -8.84 -9.59
CA ILE A 507 7.75 -9.49 -9.36
C ILE A 507 7.84 -10.93 -9.86
N LYS A 508 7.14 -11.84 -9.18
CA LYS A 508 6.97 -13.23 -9.63
C LYS A 508 5.58 -13.45 -10.21
N GLU A 509 5.45 -14.38 -11.15
CA GLU A 509 4.17 -14.69 -11.80
C GLU A 509 3.08 -15.15 -10.80
N TRP A 510 3.50 -15.83 -9.72
CA TRP A 510 2.60 -16.23 -8.65
C TRP A 510 2.09 -15.07 -7.78
N GLU A 511 2.64 -13.86 -7.92
CA GLU A 511 2.15 -12.63 -7.28
C GLU A 511 1.09 -11.91 -8.11
N LEU A 512 0.85 -12.32 -9.36
CA LEU A 512 -0.14 -11.69 -10.22
C LEU A 512 -1.55 -12.20 -9.91
N TYR A 513 -2.48 -11.30 -9.68
CA TYR A 513 -3.90 -11.57 -9.54
C TYR A 513 -4.57 -11.41 -10.89
N THR A 514 -5.17 -12.49 -11.39
CA THR A 514 -5.93 -12.47 -12.64
C THR A 514 -7.22 -11.68 -12.48
N VAL A 515 -7.52 -10.88 -13.49
CA VAL A 515 -8.76 -10.13 -13.63
C VAL A 515 -9.81 -11.02 -14.30
N ASP A 516 -11.02 -11.01 -13.76
CA ASP A 516 -12.18 -11.62 -14.42
C ASP A 516 -12.70 -10.70 -15.53
N ASN A 517 -12.60 -11.19 -16.76
CA ASN A 517 -12.94 -10.48 -17.98
C ASN A 517 -14.19 -11.05 -18.70
N CYS A 518 -14.95 -11.95 -18.04
CA CYS A 518 -15.99 -12.77 -18.68
C CYS A 518 -17.37 -12.11 -18.86
N SER A 519 -17.68 -10.99 -18.19
CA SER A 519 -19.06 -10.45 -18.14
C SER A 519 -19.12 -8.93 -18.12
N CYS A 520 -18.52 -8.30 -19.12
CA CYS A 520 -18.38 -6.85 -19.20
C CYS A 520 -19.51 -6.23 -20.02
N GLN A 521 -20.59 -5.83 -19.35
CA GLN A 521 -21.73 -5.18 -19.98
C GLN A 521 -21.59 -3.66 -19.99
N ASP A 522 -21.76 -3.07 -21.17
CA ASP A 522 -21.82 -1.63 -21.43
C ASP A 522 -20.71 -0.80 -20.73
N PRO A 523 -19.42 -1.10 -20.97
CA PRO A 523 -18.34 -0.36 -20.35
C PRO A 523 -18.35 1.11 -20.82
N PRO A 524 -18.21 2.10 -19.92
CA PRO A 524 -18.26 3.52 -20.28
C PRO A 524 -16.93 4.01 -20.88
N LEU A 525 -16.66 3.63 -22.14
CA LEU A 525 -15.34 3.78 -22.79
C LEU A 525 -15.13 5.07 -23.59
N GLY A 526 -16.15 5.93 -23.71
CA GLY A 526 -16.04 7.15 -24.54
C GLY A 526 -14.89 8.07 -24.11
N ILE A 527 -14.14 8.60 -25.07
CA ILE A 527 -13.10 9.63 -24.87
C ILE A 527 -13.62 11.01 -25.28
N PRO A 528 -13.02 12.12 -24.79
CA PRO A 528 -13.41 13.46 -25.22
C PRO A 528 -13.30 13.62 -26.75
N GLU A 529 -14.33 14.17 -27.38
CA GLU A 529 -14.35 14.50 -28.81
C GLU A 529 -13.12 15.33 -29.19
N GLY A 530 -12.48 15.04 -30.32
CA GLY A 530 -11.27 15.74 -30.79
C GLY A 530 -9.97 15.36 -30.06
N SER A 531 -9.99 14.25 -29.31
CA SER A 531 -8.75 13.59 -28.84
C SER A 531 -7.99 13.01 -30.03
N SER A 532 -6.66 13.02 -29.97
CA SER A 532 -5.82 12.34 -30.95
C SER A 532 -5.25 11.04 -30.38
N LEU A 533 -5.08 10.07 -31.28
CA LEU A 533 -4.60 8.73 -30.95
C LEU A 533 -3.14 8.62 -31.39
N HIS A 534 -2.74 7.61 -32.15
CA HIS A 534 -1.35 7.33 -32.53
C HIS A 534 -0.70 8.45 -33.35
N SER A 535 0.63 8.57 -33.24
CA SER A 535 1.44 9.52 -34.02
C SER A 535 2.49 8.83 -34.90
N ASN A 536 3.08 7.74 -34.43
CA ASN A 536 4.20 7.02 -35.06
C ASN A 536 3.91 5.53 -35.27
N VAL A 537 3.16 4.88 -34.39
CA VAL A 537 2.90 3.44 -34.45
C VAL A 537 1.67 3.17 -35.31
N GLU A 538 1.87 2.43 -36.40
CA GLU A 538 0.76 1.87 -37.17
C GLU A 538 0.27 0.55 -36.53
N ILE A 539 -1.04 0.48 -36.33
CA ILE A 539 -1.75 -0.70 -35.85
C ILE A 539 -2.21 -1.50 -37.07
N LYS A 540 -1.79 -2.76 -37.15
CA LYS A 540 -2.32 -3.69 -38.15
C LYS A 540 -3.54 -4.37 -37.53
N GLU A 541 -4.63 -4.48 -38.28
CA GLU A 541 -5.87 -5.13 -37.81
C GLU A 541 -5.57 -6.56 -37.31
N LEU A 542 -6.21 -6.95 -36.22
CA LEU A 542 -6.20 -8.33 -35.71
C LEU A 542 -6.81 -9.23 -36.80
N GLN A 543 -6.02 -10.14 -37.36
CA GLN A 543 -6.49 -11.16 -38.31
C GLN A 543 -7.21 -12.30 -37.60
#